data_AF-A0A7H8QJG1-F1
#
_entry.id   AF-A0A7H8QJG1-F1
#
_cell.length_a   1.000
_cell.length_b   1.000
_cell.length_c   1.000
_cell.angle_alpha   90.00
_cell.angle_beta   90.00
_cell.angle_gamma   90.00
#
_symmetry.space_group_name_H-M   'P 1'
#
loop_
_entity.id
_entity.type
_entity.pdbx_description
1 polymer ?
#
loop_
_entity_poly.entity_id
_entity_poly.type
_entity_poly.pdbx_seq_one_letter_code
_entity_poly.pdbx_strand_id
1 'polypeptide(L)'
;MTGLSVICVPVLLETNTEASHLYRQWARLYHYGHICMPTIAVSATGLYAYAALRHRAANNKQWLVYAIAGATTIAIVPFTWLIMTSTNNTLFQLHALAVASPESGDLSTAHELLVKWAWLHLCRSVFPLAGAIVGFFGVLKELGI
;
A
#
# COMPACT_ATOMS: atom_id res chain seq x y z
N MET A 1 -2.85 2.84 -3.51
CA MET A 1 -1.54 2.62 -4.18
C MET A 1 -1.64 1.56 -5.24
N THR A 2 -2.26 0.40 -4.98
CA THR A 2 -2.27 -0.70 -5.96
C THR A 2 -2.88 -0.35 -7.30
N GLY A 3 -4.00 0.37 -7.36
CA GLY A 3 -4.53 0.87 -8.64
C GLY A 3 -3.55 1.79 -9.37
N LEU A 4 -2.85 2.67 -8.64
CA LEU A 4 -1.82 3.55 -9.21
C LEU A 4 -0.58 2.75 -9.64
N SER A 5 -0.13 1.77 -8.87
CA SER A 5 1.04 0.96 -9.22
C SER A 5 0.75 -0.02 -10.36
N VAL A 6 -0.43 -0.65 -10.41
CA VAL A 6 -0.82 -1.60 -11.47
C VAL A 6 -1.00 -0.91 -12.81
N ILE A 7 -1.49 0.33 -12.82
CA ILE A 7 -1.69 1.10 -14.06
C ILE A 7 -0.42 1.88 -14.41
N CYS A 8 0.17 2.61 -13.45
CA CYS A 8 1.31 3.47 -13.76
C CYS A 8 2.58 2.67 -14.01
N VAL A 9 2.89 1.61 -13.27
CA VAL A 9 4.20 0.92 -13.43
C VAL A 9 4.40 0.39 -14.85
N PRO A 10 3.44 -0.31 -15.49
CA PRO A 10 3.59 -0.69 -16.90
C PRO A 10 3.85 0.52 -17.81
N VAL A 11 3.09 1.61 -17.63
CA VAL A 11 3.29 2.85 -18.40
C VAL A 11 4.70 3.41 -18.20
N LEU A 12 5.21 3.44 -16.96
CA LEU A 12 6.57 3.90 -16.68
C LEU A 12 7.61 3.01 -17.39
N LEU A 13 7.46 1.68 -17.28
CA LEU A 13 8.39 0.72 -17.87
C LEU A 13 8.40 0.77 -19.41
N GLU A 14 7.27 1.05 -20.04
CA GLU A 14 7.14 1.10 -21.51
C GLU A 14 7.57 2.45 -22.11
N THR A 15 7.42 3.55 -21.36
CA THR A 15 7.62 4.91 -21.92
C THR A 15 9.00 5.50 -21.66
N ASN A 16 9.78 4.95 -20.72
CA ASN A 16 11.09 5.51 -20.37
C ASN A 16 12.23 4.69 -20.98
N THR A 17 13.17 5.39 -21.60
CA THR A 17 14.41 4.82 -22.14
C THR A 17 15.62 5.04 -21.24
N GLU A 18 15.45 5.78 -20.14
CA GLU A 18 16.50 6.13 -19.20
C GLU A 18 16.10 5.79 -17.77
N ALA A 19 17.03 5.17 -17.02
CA ALA A 19 16.82 4.82 -15.62
C ALA A 19 16.54 6.06 -14.75
N SER A 20 17.18 7.20 -15.08
CA SER A 20 17.03 8.45 -14.35
C SER A 20 15.58 8.96 -14.36
N HIS A 21 14.88 8.83 -15.49
CA HIS A 21 13.49 9.22 -15.64
C HIS A 21 12.57 8.28 -14.85
N LEU A 22 12.81 6.97 -14.92
CA LEU A 22 12.07 5.97 -14.12
C LEU A 22 12.15 6.27 -12.62
N TYR A 23 13.36 6.51 -12.09
CA TYR A 23 13.52 6.80 -10.66
C TYR A 23 12.83 8.10 -10.25
N ARG A 24 12.91 9.16 -11.07
CA ARG A 24 12.21 10.44 -10.80
C ARG A 24 10.70 10.25 -10.76
N GLN A 25 10.14 9.56 -11.75
CA GLN A 25 8.70 9.31 -11.82
C GLN A 25 8.22 8.39 -10.69
N TRP A 26 8.99 7.34 -10.38
CA TRP A 26 8.74 6.48 -9.22
C TRP A 26 8.76 7.28 -7.91
N ALA A 27 9.76 8.13 -7.68
CA ALA A 27 9.87 8.92 -6.45
C ALA A 27 8.66 9.86 -6.30
N ARG A 28 8.17 10.43 -7.40
CA ARG A 28 6.95 11.23 -7.42
C ARG A 28 5.70 10.40 -7.14
N LEU A 29 5.60 9.20 -7.71
CA LEU A 29 4.50 8.27 -7.45
C LEU A 29 4.47 7.84 -5.97
N TYR A 30 5.64 7.54 -5.39
CA TYR A 30 5.79 7.26 -3.97
C TYR A 30 5.36 8.46 -3.12
N HIS A 31 5.77 9.68 -3.51
CA HIS A 31 5.45 10.90 -2.79
C HIS A 31 3.93 11.07 -2.60
N TYR A 32 3.14 10.91 -3.65
CA TYR A 32 1.67 10.98 -3.50
C TYR A 32 1.11 9.78 -2.73
N GLY A 33 1.66 8.60 -2.98
CA GLY A 33 1.24 7.36 -2.34
C GLY A 33 1.37 7.34 -0.82
N HIS A 34 2.53 7.75 -0.29
CA HIS A 34 2.83 7.69 1.14
C HIS A 34 2.06 8.74 1.96
N ILE A 35 1.57 9.81 1.34
CA ILE A 35 0.73 10.83 2.02
C ILE A 35 -0.72 10.35 2.11
N CYS A 36 -1.31 9.96 0.99
CA CYS A 36 -2.74 9.68 0.95
C CYS A 36 -3.11 8.34 1.62
N MET A 37 -2.29 7.31 1.42
CA MET A 37 -2.73 5.93 1.65
C MET A 37 -2.66 5.48 3.12
N PRO A 38 -1.60 5.83 3.89
CA PRO A 38 -1.61 5.60 5.33
C PRO A 38 -2.78 6.31 6.01
N THR A 39 -3.10 7.54 5.59
CA THR A 39 -4.23 8.32 6.12
C THR A 39 -5.56 7.58 5.93
N ILE A 40 -5.82 7.06 4.73
CA ILE A 40 -7.03 6.27 4.44
C ILE A 40 -7.08 5.00 5.29
N ALA A 41 -5.97 4.27 5.38
CA ALA A 41 -5.92 3.01 6.13
C ALA A 41 -6.13 3.23 7.63
N VAL A 42 -5.47 4.22 8.23
CA VAL A 42 -5.64 4.59 9.64
C VAL A 42 -7.09 5.04 9.90
N SER A 43 -7.68 5.83 9.00
CA SER A 43 -9.07 6.26 9.11
C SER A 43 -10.03 5.07 9.09
N ALA A 44 -9.87 4.14 8.15
CA ALA A 44 -10.67 2.93 8.06
C ALA A 44 -10.51 2.04 9.31
N THR A 45 -9.28 1.84 9.78
CA THR A 45 -9.01 1.13 11.04
C THR A 45 -9.68 1.83 12.23
N GLY A 46 -9.68 3.16 12.28
CA GLY A 46 -10.37 3.93 13.31
C GLY A 46 -11.89 3.70 13.32
N LEU A 47 -12.51 3.65 12.13
CA LEU A 47 -13.94 3.32 11.99
C LEU A 47 -14.24 1.90 12.48
N TYR A 48 -13.41 0.92 12.11
CA TYR A 48 -13.55 -0.45 12.62
C TYR A 48 -13.35 -0.56 14.13
N ALA A 49 -12.39 0.17 14.68
CA ALA A 49 -12.16 0.22 16.13
C ALA A 49 -13.37 0.81 16.85
N TYR A 50 -13.94 1.91 16.34
CA TYR A 50 -15.16 2.50 16.89
C TYR A 50 -16.33 1.51 16.86
N ALA A 51 -16.57 0.84 15.73
CA ALA A 51 -17.61 -0.18 15.60
C ALA A 51 -17.38 -1.32 16.60
N ALA A 52 -16.17 -1.86 16.66
CA ALA A 52 -15.81 -2.92 17.60
C ALA A 52 -16.09 -2.51 19.06
N LEU A 53 -15.66 -1.31 19.47
CA LEU A 53 -15.90 -0.80 20.83
C LEU A 53 -17.40 -0.64 21.12
N ARG A 54 -18.18 -0.13 20.16
CA ARG A 54 -19.64 0.02 20.29
C ARG A 54 -20.34 -1.32 20.49
N HIS A 55 -20.04 -2.32 19.66
CA HIS A 55 -20.64 -3.65 19.80
C HIS A 55 -20.19 -4.35 21.08
N ARG A 56 -18.93 -4.13 21.51
CA ARG A 56 -18.41 -4.70 22.76
C ARG A 56 -19.13 -4.10 23.97
N ALA A 57 -19.37 -2.79 23.98
CA ALA A 57 -20.12 -2.12 25.04
C ALA A 57 -21.58 -2.62 25.13
N ALA A 58 -22.18 -3.00 23.99
CA ALA A 58 -23.52 -3.60 23.93
C ALA A 58 -23.53 -5.13 24.19
N ASN A 59 -22.41 -5.72 24.66
CA ASN A 59 -22.23 -7.16 24.84
C ASN A 59 -22.56 -8.01 23.59
N ASN A 60 -22.39 -7.43 22.40
CA ASN A 60 -22.67 -8.06 21.13
C ASN A 60 -21.38 -8.68 20.54
N LYS A 61 -21.39 -9.99 20.33
CA LYS A 61 -20.25 -10.77 19.80
C LYS A 61 -19.74 -10.30 18.42
N GLN A 62 -20.51 -9.50 17.68
CA GLN A 62 -20.08 -8.89 16.42
C GLN A 62 -18.87 -7.96 16.57
N TRP A 63 -18.53 -7.51 17.79
CA TRP A 63 -17.31 -6.73 18.05
C TRP A 63 -16.04 -7.41 17.53
N LEU A 64 -15.97 -8.75 17.56
CA LEU A 64 -14.83 -9.52 17.07
C LEU A 64 -14.65 -9.36 15.55
N VAL A 65 -15.74 -9.28 14.79
CA VAL A 65 -15.68 -9.14 13.32
C VAL A 65 -15.03 -7.81 12.96
N TYR A 66 -15.47 -6.72 13.58
CA TYR A 66 -14.88 -5.40 13.36
C TYR A 66 -13.46 -5.28 13.91
N ALA A 67 -13.15 -5.94 15.03
CA ALA A 67 -11.78 -5.98 15.55
C ALA A 67 -10.83 -6.69 14.57
N ILE A 68 -11.26 -7.84 14.00
CA ILE A 68 -10.50 -8.56 12.98
C ILE A 68 -10.36 -7.69 11.73
N ALA A 69 -11.43 -7.08 11.23
CA ALA A 69 -11.38 -6.19 10.08
C ALA A 69 -10.35 -5.06 10.28
N GLY A 70 -10.39 -4.37 11.42
CA GLY A 70 -9.44 -3.32 11.77
C GLY A 70 -7.99 -3.82 11.87
N ALA A 71 -7.78 -4.97 12.51
CA ALA A 71 -6.45 -5.60 12.64
C ALA A 71 -5.88 -6.01 11.28
N THR A 72 -6.69 -6.62 10.42
CA THR A 72 -6.30 -6.99 9.05
C THR A 72 -5.99 -5.75 8.21
N THR A 73 -6.78 -4.68 8.31
CA THR A 73 -6.52 -3.43 7.58
C THR A 73 -5.20 -2.78 8.00
N ILE A 74 -4.91 -2.69 9.30
CA ILE A 74 -3.70 -2.00 9.79
C ILE A 74 -2.43 -2.82 9.58
N ALA A 75 -2.54 -4.12 9.31
CA ALA A 75 -1.40 -5.01 9.03
C ALA A 75 -0.55 -4.56 7.81
N ILE A 76 -1.06 -3.65 6.97
CA ILE A 76 -0.23 -3.00 5.95
C ILE A 76 0.98 -2.27 6.53
N VAL A 77 0.88 -1.74 7.75
CA VAL A 77 1.93 -0.93 8.38
C VAL A 77 3.15 -1.80 8.67
N PRO A 78 3.04 -2.89 9.47
CA PRO A 78 4.18 -3.78 9.69
C PRO A 78 4.68 -4.45 8.40
N PHE A 79 3.80 -4.79 7.44
CA PHE A 79 4.24 -5.29 6.14
C PHE A 79 5.13 -4.27 5.41
N THR A 80 4.75 -3.00 5.42
CA THR A 80 5.54 -1.93 4.77
C THR A 80 6.91 -1.80 5.42
N TRP A 81 6.97 -1.74 6.75
CA TRP A 81 8.22 -1.54 7.47
C TRP A 81 9.17 -2.74 7.39
N LEU A 82 8.63 -3.95 7.51
CA LEU A 82 9.45 -5.16 7.55
C LEU A 82 9.85 -5.66 6.16
N ILE A 83 8.98 -5.51 5.15
CA ILE A 83 9.18 -6.13 3.83
C ILE A 83 9.54 -5.10 2.76
N MET A 84 8.90 -3.93 2.74
CA MET A 84 9.07 -2.97 1.65
C MET A 84 10.21 -1.97 1.86
N THR A 85 10.62 -1.70 3.11
CA THR A 85 11.63 -0.67 3.44
C THR A 85 12.93 -0.86 2.69
N SER A 86 13.45 -2.08 2.58
CA SER A 86 14.70 -2.34 1.85
C SER A 86 14.61 -1.93 0.38
N THR A 87 13.54 -2.33 -0.31
CA THR A 87 13.32 -2.01 -1.72
C THR A 87 13.11 -0.51 -1.92
N ASN A 88 12.34 0.14 -1.04
CA ASN A 88 12.16 1.60 -1.08
C ASN A 88 13.48 2.35 -0.88
N ASN A 89 14.29 1.94 0.09
CA ASN A 89 15.58 2.58 0.37
C ASN A 89 16.55 2.46 -0.81
N THR A 90 16.62 1.28 -1.44
CA THR A 90 17.42 1.09 -2.67
C THR A 90 16.95 2.00 -3.79
N LEU A 91 15.64 2.09 -4.04
CA LEU A 91 15.09 2.97 -5.07
C LEU A 91 15.35 4.46 -4.77
N PHE A 92 15.29 4.89 -3.51
CA PHE A 92 15.65 6.26 -3.12
C PHE A 92 17.14 6.56 -3.28
N GLN A 93 18.02 5.61 -2.94
CA GLN A 93 19.47 5.76 -3.15
C GLN A 93 19.79 5.92 -4.64
N LEU A 94 19.21 5.06 -5.49
CA LEU A 94 19.39 5.12 -6.94
C LEU A 94 18.78 6.39 -7.54
N HIS A 95 17.64 6.84 -7.03
CA HIS A 95 17.07 8.14 -7.40
C HIS A 95 18.03 9.30 -7.09
N ALA A 96 18.64 9.33 -5.90
CA ALA A 96 19.61 10.36 -5.52
C ALA A 96 20.85 10.34 -6.43
N LEU A 97 21.37 9.16 -6.75
CA LEU A 97 22.49 8.99 -7.69
C LEU A 97 22.13 9.48 -9.10
N ALA A 98 20.95 9.14 -9.59
CA ALA A 98 20.48 9.57 -10.92
C ALA A 98 20.17 11.08 -11.01
N VAL A 99 19.96 11.75 -9.88
CA VAL A 99 19.90 13.22 -9.82
C VAL A 99 21.31 13.82 -9.92
N ALA A 100 22.31 13.20 -9.30
CA ALA A 100 23.70 13.67 -9.35
C ALA A 100 24.38 13.38 -10.70
N SER A 101 24.12 12.21 -11.28
CA SER A 101 24.71 11.73 -12.53
C SER A 101 23.66 11.02 -13.39
N PRO A 102 22.94 11.75 -14.26
CA PRO A 102 21.82 11.20 -15.02
C PRO A 102 22.17 10.04 -15.96
N GLU A 103 23.40 9.99 -16.47
CA GLU A 103 23.83 9.00 -17.47
C GLU A 103 24.37 7.69 -16.88
N SER A 104 24.54 7.59 -15.55
CA SER A 104 25.19 6.43 -14.92
C SER A 104 24.22 5.34 -14.44
N GLY A 105 22.96 5.37 -14.88
CA GLY A 105 21.92 4.46 -14.40
C GLY A 105 21.69 3.25 -15.30
N ASP A 106 21.64 2.06 -14.70
CA ASP A 106 21.24 0.84 -15.42
C ASP A 106 19.72 0.72 -15.51
N LEU A 107 19.21 0.79 -16.75
CA LEU A 107 17.79 0.67 -17.06
C LEU A 107 17.21 -0.69 -16.66
N SER A 108 17.99 -1.77 -16.83
CA SER A 108 17.53 -3.12 -16.52
C SER A 108 17.31 -3.30 -15.01
N THR A 109 18.26 -2.87 -14.19
CA THR A 109 18.10 -2.79 -12.73
C THR A 109 16.91 -1.92 -12.32
N ALA A 110 16.70 -0.77 -12.97
CA ALA A 110 15.53 0.07 -12.71
C ALA A 110 14.21 -0.65 -12.96
N HIS A 111 14.11 -1.40 -14.07
CA HIS A 111 12.94 -2.19 -14.43
C HIS A 111 12.65 -3.27 -13.37
N GLU A 112 13.65 -4.08 -13.02
CA GLU A 112 13.50 -5.17 -12.06
C GLU A 112 13.02 -4.66 -10.70
N LEU A 113 13.59 -3.55 -10.22
CA LEU A 113 13.20 -2.95 -8.95
C LEU A 113 11.77 -2.39 -8.98
N LEU A 114 11.36 -1.76 -10.08
CA LEU A 114 9.98 -1.25 -10.23
C LEU A 114 8.96 -2.39 -10.31
N VAL A 115 9.28 -3.48 -11.00
CA VAL A 115 8.43 -4.69 -11.07
C VAL A 115 8.30 -5.30 -9.67
N LYS A 116 9.42 -5.49 -8.96
CA LYS A 116 9.41 -5.97 -7.58
C LYS A 116 8.58 -5.07 -6.68
N TRP A 117 8.76 -3.76 -6.77
CA TRP A 117 8.02 -2.77 -6.00
C TRP A 117 6.51 -2.83 -6.28
N ALA A 118 6.12 -2.99 -7.55
CA ALA A 118 4.72 -3.17 -7.95
C ALA A 118 4.10 -4.42 -7.31
N TRP A 119 4.81 -5.55 -7.34
CA TRP A 119 4.35 -6.78 -6.69
C TRP A 119 4.18 -6.58 -5.18
N LEU A 120 5.16 -5.99 -4.51
CA LEU A 120 5.04 -5.70 -3.08
C LEU A 120 3.82 -4.83 -2.75
N HIS A 121 3.48 -3.86 -3.61
CA HIS A 121 2.26 -3.08 -3.44
C HIS A 121 0.98 -3.88 -3.66
N LEU A 122 0.96 -4.81 -4.61
CA LEU A 122 -0.16 -5.71 -4.83
C LEU A 122 -0.40 -6.62 -3.61
N CYS A 123 0.67 -7.23 -3.07
CA CYS A 123 0.59 -7.97 -1.80
C CYS A 123 0.09 -7.08 -0.66
N ARG A 124 0.61 -5.86 -0.55
CA ARG A 124 0.20 -4.90 0.48
C ARG A 124 -1.28 -4.53 0.41
N SER A 125 -1.90 -4.46 -0.78
CA SER A 125 -3.35 -4.17 -0.88
C SER A 125 -4.26 -5.29 -0.43
N VAL A 126 -3.77 -6.53 -0.34
CA VAL A 126 -4.59 -7.66 0.09
C VAL A 126 -5.12 -7.43 1.50
N PHE A 127 -4.31 -6.83 2.38
CA PHE A 127 -4.69 -6.54 3.77
C PHE A 127 -5.92 -5.62 3.90
N PRO A 128 -5.95 -4.38 3.37
CA PRO A 128 -7.11 -3.51 3.51
C PRO A 128 -8.31 -4.03 2.73
N LEU A 129 -8.09 -4.75 1.62
CA LEU A 129 -9.18 -5.40 0.88
C LEU A 129 -9.82 -6.51 1.70
N ALA A 130 -9.02 -7.39 2.32
CA ALA A 130 -9.52 -8.44 3.18
C ALA A 130 -10.23 -7.86 4.41
N GLY A 131 -9.67 -6.83 5.05
CA GLY A 131 -10.34 -6.11 6.13
C GLY A 131 -11.68 -5.51 5.70
N ALA A 132 -11.75 -4.92 4.50
CA ALA A 132 -12.99 -4.41 3.92
C ALA A 132 -14.05 -5.50 3.73
N ILE A 133 -13.66 -6.65 3.18
CA ILE A 133 -14.55 -7.81 3.00
C ILE A 133 -15.08 -8.31 4.35
N VAL A 134 -14.20 -8.48 5.35
CA VAL A 134 -14.60 -8.92 6.70
C VAL A 134 -15.55 -7.91 7.34
N GLY A 135 -15.25 -6.62 7.25
CA GLY A 135 -16.12 -5.55 7.77
C GLY A 135 -17.49 -5.53 7.08
N PHE A 136 -17.53 -5.75 5.75
CA PHE A 136 -18.76 -5.82 4.98
C PHE A 136 -19.65 -6.99 5.41
N PHE A 137 -19.08 -8.17 5.68
CA PHE A 137 -19.84 -9.29 6.25
C PHE A 137 -20.42 -8.98 7.64
N GLY A 138 -19.72 -8.18 8.45
CA GLY A 138 -20.27 -7.65 9.71
C GLY A 138 -21.54 -6.83 9.47
N VAL A 139 -21.50 -5.92 8.50
CA VAL A 139 -22.65 -5.10 8.12
C VAL A 139 -23.82 -5.95 7.60
N LEU A 140 -23.57 -6.91 6.70
CA LEU A 140 -24.63 -7.79 6.19
C LEU A 140 -25.34 -8.56 7.32
N LYS A 141 -24.55 -9.08 8.25
CA LYS A 141 -25.08 -9.79 9.42
C LYS A 141 -25.95 -8.91 10.32
N GLU A 142 -25.63 -7.61 10.44
CA GLU A 142 -26.48 -6.66 11.15
C GLU A 142 -27.81 -6.39 10.43
N LEU A 143 -27.79 -6.42 9.10
CA LEU A 143 -28.98 -6.26 8.26
C LEU A 143 -29.83 -7.53 8.16
N GLY A 144 -29.37 -8.67 8.72
CA GLY A 144 -30.08 -9.94 8.65
C GLY A 144 -30.03 -10.62 7.28
N ILE A 145 -29.06 -10.25 6.44
CA ILE A 145 -28.76 -10.83 5.12
C ILE A 145 -27.59 -11.80 5.28
#